data_AF-A0A847DDL2-F1
#
_entry.id   AF-A0A847DDL2-F1
#
_cell.length_a   1.000
_cell.length_b   1.000
_cell.length_c   1.000
_cell.angle_alpha   90.00
_cell.angle_beta   90.00
_cell.angle_gamma   90.00
#
_symmetry.space_group_name_H-M   'P 1'
#
loop_
_entity.id
_entity.type
_entity.pdbx_description
1 polymer ?
#
loop_
_entity_poly.entity_id
_entity_poly.type
_entity_poly.pdbx_seq_one_letter_code
_entity_poly.pdbx_strand_id
1 'polypeptide(L)'
;MSKDNNNSKWKTIIVSSLMTLLIAIVSSYLTYYWGLSAQIRLNDYQSRQKVYSKLIGQNVIISQLYVSRFESFINSDFHEYRWKLEGSPKDSINQEEALRWMKKSEDQAIGLAREKQSLFETVGLINALFPYTKKLEELSDKIYHHPIPHIKRPEEKWSLEELSVYKETAVKQTQDFVKVNISNPIDELASYIKTQLHDDF
;
A
#
# COMPACT_ATOMS: atom_id res chain seq x y z
N MET A 1 65.74 23.94 -48.12
CA MET A 1 64.50 23.13 -48.01
C MET A 1 64.28 22.68 -46.55
N SER A 2 63.88 23.58 -45.64
CA SER A 2 63.67 23.25 -44.20
C SER A 2 62.49 24.00 -43.54
N LYS A 3 62.08 25.16 -44.07
CA LYS A 3 60.97 25.95 -43.50
C LYS A 3 59.57 25.35 -43.72
N ASP A 4 59.33 24.68 -44.85
CA ASP A 4 58.00 24.13 -45.17
C ASP A 4 57.62 22.92 -44.31
N ASN A 5 58.63 22.13 -43.88
CA ASN A 5 58.42 20.95 -43.05
C ASN A 5 58.00 21.34 -41.61
N ASN A 6 58.59 22.41 -41.05
CA ASN A 6 58.24 22.88 -39.70
C ASN A 6 56.82 23.47 -39.63
N ASN A 7 56.41 24.27 -40.62
CA ASN A 7 55.06 24.83 -40.68
C ASN A 7 53.97 23.75 -40.82
N SER A 8 54.26 22.66 -41.55
CA SER A 8 53.32 21.53 -41.65
C SER A 8 53.15 20.81 -40.31
N LYS A 9 54.23 20.59 -39.55
CA LYS A 9 54.19 19.94 -38.23
C LYS A 9 53.40 20.77 -37.20
N TRP A 10 53.61 22.08 -37.15
CA TRP A 10 52.86 22.96 -36.25
C TRP A 10 51.36 22.97 -36.55
N LYS A 11 50.97 22.98 -37.83
CA LYS A 11 49.56 22.85 -38.24
C LYS A 11 48.97 21.51 -37.81
N THR A 12 49.68 20.41 -38.01
CA THR A 12 49.23 19.07 -37.58
C THR A 12 49.06 19.00 -36.06
N ILE A 13 49.99 19.56 -35.29
CA ILE A 13 49.90 19.62 -33.82
C ILE A 13 48.66 20.42 -33.39
N ILE A 14 48.45 21.62 -33.94
CA ILE A 14 47.29 22.47 -33.59
C ILE A 14 45.97 21.77 -33.95
N VAL A 15 45.86 21.19 -35.15
CA VAL A 15 44.66 20.45 -35.58
C VAL A 15 44.41 19.24 -34.68
N SER A 16 45.45 18.48 -34.33
CA SER A 16 45.33 17.33 -33.42
C SER A 16 44.89 17.72 -32.00
N SER A 17 45.39 18.85 -31.48
CA SER A 17 45.00 19.37 -30.17
C SER A 17 43.55 19.88 -30.17
N LEU A 18 43.12 20.57 -31.22
CA LEU A 18 41.73 21.00 -31.39
C LEU A 18 40.78 19.80 -31.54
N MET A 19 41.17 18.76 -32.29
CA MET A 19 40.37 17.54 -32.40
C MET A 19 40.29 16.78 -31.07
N THR A 20 41.40 16.68 -30.34
CA THR A 20 41.40 16.08 -28.99
C THR A 20 40.49 16.85 -28.03
N LEU A 21 40.52 18.19 -28.07
CA LEU A 21 39.62 19.03 -27.28
C LEU A 21 38.14 18.81 -27.64
N LEU A 22 37.82 18.76 -28.94
CA LEU A 22 36.46 18.47 -29.41
C LEU A 22 35.98 17.09 -28.97
N ILE A 23 36.83 16.07 -29.11
CA ILE A 23 36.53 14.70 -28.65
C ILE A 23 36.31 14.69 -27.13
N ALA A 24 37.13 15.40 -26.36
CA ALA A 24 36.97 15.49 -24.90
C ALA A 24 35.64 16.16 -24.51
N ILE A 25 35.25 17.24 -25.19
CA ILE A 25 33.97 17.93 -24.95
C ILE A 25 32.79 17.01 -25.28
N VAL A 26 32.80 16.36 -26.45
CA VAL A 26 31.74 15.43 -26.87
C VAL A 26 31.65 14.24 -25.93
N SER A 27 32.80 13.67 -25.53
CA SER A 27 32.85 12.54 -24.59
C SER A 27 32.35 12.92 -23.20
N SER A 28 32.71 14.12 -22.72
CA SER A 28 32.23 14.64 -21.44
C SER A 28 30.72 14.88 -21.47
N TYR A 29 30.19 15.44 -22.55
CA TYR A 29 28.74 15.63 -22.73
C TYR A 29 27.99 14.30 -22.78
N LEU A 30 28.47 13.31 -23.54
CA LEU A 30 27.89 11.97 -23.60
C LEU A 30 27.90 11.29 -22.23
N THR A 31 29.03 11.41 -21.51
CA THR A 31 29.16 10.86 -20.14
C THR A 31 28.18 11.51 -19.19
N TYR A 32 28.02 12.84 -19.24
CA TYR A 32 27.05 13.57 -18.43
C TYR A 32 25.62 13.16 -18.77
N TYR A 33 25.27 13.10 -20.05
CA TYR A 33 23.94 12.73 -20.51
C TYR A 33 23.58 11.30 -20.10
N TRP A 34 24.49 10.34 -20.30
CA TRP A 34 24.28 8.95 -19.89
C TRP A 34 24.21 8.83 -18.36
N GLY A 35 25.08 9.52 -17.63
CA GLY A 35 25.06 9.56 -16.17
C GLY A 35 23.74 10.10 -15.62
N LEU A 36 23.26 11.23 -16.15
CA LEU A 36 21.98 11.81 -15.76
C LEU A 36 20.81 10.87 -16.10
N SER A 37 20.80 10.28 -17.30
CA SER A 37 19.76 9.35 -17.70
C SER A 37 19.71 8.09 -16.82
N ALA A 38 20.88 7.56 -16.43
CA ALA A 38 20.98 6.41 -15.53
C ALA A 38 20.49 6.78 -14.12
N GLN A 39 20.83 7.98 -13.63
CA GLN A 39 20.37 8.45 -12.33
C GLN A 39 18.86 8.67 -12.29
N ILE A 40 18.26 9.22 -13.35
CA ILE A 40 16.82 9.39 -13.47
C ILE A 40 16.11 8.02 -13.46
N ARG A 41 16.58 7.06 -14.27
CA ARG A 41 16.01 5.70 -14.31
C ARG A 41 16.13 4.99 -12.95
N LEU A 42 17.28 5.11 -12.30
CA LEU A 42 17.52 4.50 -11.00
C LEU A 42 16.61 5.11 -9.92
N ASN A 43 16.42 6.44 -9.92
CA ASN A 43 15.54 7.11 -8.98
C ASN A 43 14.06 6.77 -9.22
N ASP A 44 13.63 6.68 -10.49
CA ASP A 44 12.27 6.25 -10.84
C ASP A 44 12.01 4.82 -10.35
N TYR A 45 12.92 3.89 -10.65
CA TYR A 45 12.82 2.51 -10.16
C TYR A 45 12.79 2.42 -8.64
N GLN A 46 13.68 3.12 -7.93
CA GLN A 46 13.69 3.15 -6.46
C GLN A 46 12.38 3.71 -5.89
N SER A 47 11.81 4.74 -6.52
CA SER A 47 10.53 5.32 -6.12
C SER A 47 9.39 4.33 -6.29
N ARG A 48 9.30 3.65 -7.44
CA ARG A 48 8.31 2.60 -7.70
C ARG A 48 8.46 1.41 -6.74
N GLN A 49 9.70 0.96 -6.48
CA GLN A 49 9.99 -0.13 -5.55
C GLN A 49 9.59 0.23 -4.11
N LYS A 50 9.84 1.47 -3.69
CA LYS A 50 9.46 1.98 -2.36
C LYS A 50 7.95 2.00 -2.19
N VAL A 51 7.21 2.45 -3.21
CA VAL A 51 5.75 2.49 -3.18
C VAL A 51 5.15 1.08 -3.18
N TYR A 52 5.69 0.15 -3.98
CA TYR A 52 5.32 -1.27 -3.93
C TYR A 52 5.53 -1.88 -2.54
N SER A 53 6.70 -1.64 -1.93
CA SER A 53 7.00 -2.14 -0.58
C SER A 53 6.04 -1.57 0.46
N LYS A 54 5.68 -0.28 0.34
CA LYS A 54 4.70 0.38 1.20
C LYS A 54 3.31 -0.25 1.06
N LEU A 55 2.86 -0.53 -0.16
CA LEU A 55 1.56 -1.16 -0.43
C LEU A 55 1.43 -2.53 0.26
N ILE A 56 2.45 -3.39 0.15
CA ILE A 56 2.45 -4.71 0.80
C ILE A 56 2.41 -4.57 2.32
N GLY A 57 3.23 -3.67 2.88
CA GLY A 57 3.22 -3.43 4.33
C GLY A 57 1.86 -2.95 4.83
N GLN A 58 1.20 -2.07 4.07
CA GLN A 58 -0.14 -1.58 4.40
C GLN A 58 -1.20 -2.67 4.35
N ASN A 59 -1.11 -3.64 3.41
CA ASN A 59 -2.07 -4.74 3.34
C ASN A 59 -2.17 -5.49 4.68
N VAL A 60 -1.02 -5.83 5.27
CA VAL A 60 -0.96 -6.56 6.54
C VAL A 60 -1.58 -5.74 7.68
N ILE A 61 -1.20 -4.47 7.79
CA ILE A 61 -1.65 -3.59 8.88
C ILE A 61 -3.16 -3.33 8.76
N ILE A 62 -3.64 -2.97 7.56
CA ILE A 62 -5.04 -2.61 7.36
C ILE A 62 -5.95 -3.83 7.56
N SER A 63 -5.54 -5.00 7.08
CA SER A 63 -6.29 -6.25 7.26
C SER A 63 -6.42 -6.60 8.74
N GLN A 64 -5.32 -6.50 9.50
CA GLN A 64 -5.33 -6.75 10.94
C GLN A 64 -6.21 -5.75 11.70
N LEU A 65 -6.17 -4.46 11.35
CA LEU A 65 -7.01 -3.44 11.97
C LEU A 65 -8.49 -3.65 11.68
N TYR A 66 -8.84 -4.00 10.44
CA TYR A 66 -10.21 -4.35 10.07
C TYR A 66 -10.73 -5.52 10.90
N VAL A 67 -10.01 -6.65 10.90
CA VAL A 67 -10.41 -7.85 11.66
C VAL A 67 -10.53 -7.51 13.14
N SER A 68 -9.51 -6.89 13.73
CA SER A 68 -9.50 -6.65 15.17
C SER A 68 -10.59 -5.68 15.62
N ARG A 69 -10.91 -4.65 14.81
CA ARG A 69 -12.01 -3.73 15.07
C ARG A 69 -13.34 -4.47 15.14
N PHE A 70 -13.62 -5.28 14.13
CA PHE A 70 -14.90 -5.96 14.02
C PHE A 70 -15.02 -7.11 15.00
N GLU A 71 -13.94 -7.82 15.31
CA GLU A 71 -13.91 -8.78 16.42
C GLU A 71 -14.21 -8.10 17.77
N SER A 72 -13.64 -6.91 18.00
CA SER A 72 -13.93 -6.14 19.22
C SER A 72 -15.40 -5.70 19.27
N PHE A 73 -15.96 -5.27 18.14
CA PHE A 73 -17.39 -4.95 18.04
C PHE A 73 -18.28 -6.17 18.32
N ILE A 74 -18.00 -7.33 17.72
CA ILE A 74 -18.75 -8.58 17.94
C ILE A 74 -18.68 -9.03 19.40
N ASN A 75 -17.50 -8.92 20.03
CA ASN A 75 -17.36 -9.23 21.46
C ASN A 75 -18.17 -8.27 22.34
N SER A 76 -18.21 -6.99 21.99
CA SER A 76 -19.04 -6.01 22.68
C SER A 76 -20.53 -6.41 22.62
N ASP A 77 -21.05 -6.68 21.42
CA ASP A 77 -22.42 -7.15 21.22
C ASP A 77 -22.69 -8.44 22.02
N PHE A 78 -21.78 -9.41 21.96
CA PHE A 78 -21.93 -10.68 22.70
C PHE A 78 -22.09 -10.45 24.21
N HIS A 79 -21.23 -9.62 24.81
CA HIS A 79 -21.31 -9.33 26.25
C HIS A 79 -22.52 -8.48 26.61
N GLU A 80 -22.91 -7.53 25.76
CA GLU A 80 -24.13 -6.72 25.96
C GLU A 80 -25.39 -7.60 25.98
N TYR A 81 -25.49 -8.57 25.06
CA TYR A 81 -26.63 -9.49 25.04
C TYR A 81 -26.66 -10.43 26.24
N ARG A 82 -25.50 -10.93 26.70
CA ARG A 82 -25.44 -11.71 27.94
C ARG A 82 -25.90 -10.90 29.15
N TRP A 83 -25.49 -9.64 29.25
CA TRP A 83 -25.94 -8.74 30.30
C TRP A 83 -27.47 -8.53 30.27
N LYS A 84 -28.07 -8.38 29.08
CA LYS A 84 -29.53 -8.27 28.92
C LYS A 84 -30.26 -9.55 29.34
N LEU A 85 -29.73 -10.72 28.97
CA LEU A 85 -30.29 -12.02 29.38
C LEU A 85 -30.23 -12.23 30.90
N GLU A 86 -29.24 -11.65 31.58
CA GLU A 86 -29.11 -11.67 33.04
C GLU A 86 -30.06 -10.69 33.76
N GLY A 87 -30.91 -9.96 33.02
CA GLY A 87 -31.84 -8.98 33.59
C GLY A 87 -31.22 -7.59 33.79
N SER A 88 -30.13 -7.28 33.07
CA SER A 88 -29.46 -5.97 33.08
C SER A 88 -29.06 -5.42 34.45
N PRO A 89 -28.37 -6.20 35.32
CA PRO A 89 -27.93 -5.70 36.62
C PRO A 89 -26.93 -4.54 36.47
N LYS A 90 -27.07 -3.49 37.30
CA LYS A 90 -26.29 -2.23 37.20
C LYS A 90 -24.77 -2.38 37.39
N ASP A 91 -24.32 -3.46 38.02
CA ASP A 91 -22.91 -3.74 38.35
C ASP A 91 -22.48 -5.12 37.82
N SER A 92 -22.73 -5.37 36.53
CA SER A 92 -22.40 -6.66 35.88
C SER A 92 -21.04 -6.63 35.20
N ILE A 93 -20.26 -7.70 35.39
CA ILE A 93 -19.02 -7.96 34.65
C ILE A 93 -19.28 -7.95 33.13
N ASN A 94 -20.44 -8.43 32.67
CA ASN A 94 -20.78 -8.43 31.25
C ASN A 94 -20.99 -7.01 30.70
N GLN A 95 -21.52 -6.10 31.50
CA GLN A 95 -21.66 -4.70 31.10
C GLN A 95 -20.28 -4.02 30.99
N GLU A 96 -19.39 -4.27 31.96
CA GLU A 96 -18.02 -3.73 31.94
C GLU A 96 -17.23 -4.26 30.74
N GLU A 97 -17.27 -5.56 30.46
CA GLU A 97 -16.62 -6.16 29.30
C GLU A 97 -17.21 -5.62 27.99
N ALA A 98 -18.53 -5.48 27.88
CA ALA A 98 -19.16 -4.91 26.68
C ALA A 98 -18.62 -3.49 26.38
N LEU A 99 -18.53 -2.63 27.39
CA LEU A 99 -17.99 -1.28 27.27
C LEU A 99 -16.49 -1.28 26.94
N ARG A 100 -15.71 -2.17 27.57
CA ARG A 100 -14.28 -2.33 27.31
C ARG A 100 -14.02 -2.71 25.85
N TRP A 101 -14.77 -3.67 25.31
CA TRP A 101 -14.66 -4.10 23.92
C TRP A 101 -15.14 -3.04 22.94
N MET A 102 -16.20 -2.30 23.28
CA MET A 102 -16.67 -1.16 22.46
C MET A 102 -15.58 -0.10 22.35
N LYS A 103 -15.00 0.33 23.47
CA LYS A 103 -13.92 1.32 23.49
C LYS A 103 -12.72 0.89 22.64
N LYS A 104 -12.33 -0.39 22.76
CA LYS A 104 -11.25 -0.95 21.91
C LYS A 104 -11.59 -0.86 20.42
N SER A 105 -12.83 -1.16 20.04
CA SER A 105 -13.30 -1.01 18.65
C SER A 105 -13.25 0.43 18.16
N GLU A 106 -13.63 1.39 19.01
CA GLU A 106 -13.57 2.83 18.71
C GLU A 106 -12.14 3.31 18.51
N ASP A 107 -11.22 2.94 19.41
CA ASP A 107 -9.79 3.26 19.29
C ASP A 107 -9.21 2.71 17.97
N GLN A 108 -9.60 1.49 17.61
CA GLN A 108 -9.19 0.84 16.36
C GLN A 108 -9.79 1.50 15.12
N ALA A 109 -10.98 2.11 15.21
CA ALA A 109 -11.59 2.84 14.11
C ALA A 109 -10.74 4.06 13.70
N ILE A 110 -10.14 4.77 14.66
CA ILE A 110 -9.24 5.90 14.40
C ILE A 110 -7.97 5.42 13.70
N GLY A 111 -7.36 4.33 14.19
CA GLY A 111 -6.19 3.72 13.56
C GLY A 111 -6.49 3.28 12.13
N LEU A 112 -7.65 2.64 11.93
CA LEU A 112 -8.08 2.19 10.61
C LEU A 112 -8.30 3.34 9.63
N ALA A 113 -8.89 4.46 10.07
CA ALA A 113 -9.09 5.64 9.23
C ALA A 113 -7.75 6.22 8.73
N ARG A 114 -6.74 6.28 9.60
CA ARG A 114 -5.38 6.74 9.25
C ARG A 114 -4.71 5.82 8.24
N GLU A 115 -4.79 4.51 8.46
CA GLU A 115 -4.19 3.54 7.53
C GLU A 115 -4.93 3.51 6.19
N LYS A 116 -6.25 3.70 6.17
CA LYS A 116 -7.03 3.84 4.94
C LYS A 116 -6.62 5.09 4.14
N GLN A 117 -6.41 6.23 4.80
CA GLN A 117 -5.87 7.43 4.15
C GLN A 117 -4.49 7.14 3.55
N SER A 118 -3.58 6.56 4.34
CA SER A 118 -2.23 6.22 3.92
C SER A 118 -2.21 5.24 2.73
N LEU A 119 -3.15 4.29 2.69
CA LEU A 119 -3.35 3.37 1.57
C LEU A 119 -3.79 4.13 0.32
N PHE A 120 -4.78 5.01 0.42
CA PHE A 120 -5.28 5.79 -0.71
C PHE A 120 -4.23 6.73 -1.31
N GLU A 121 -3.41 7.35 -0.46
CA GLU A 121 -2.25 8.13 -0.91
C GLU A 121 -1.24 7.24 -1.65
N THR A 122 -1.03 6.01 -1.17
CA THR A 122 -0.11 5.05 -1.79
C THR A 122 -0.62 4.58 -3.14
N VAL A 123 -1.93 4.29 -3.26
CA VAL A 123 -2.58 4.00 -4.55
C VAL A 123 -2.49 5.20 -5.49
N GLY A 124 -2.66 6.42 -4.98
CA GLY A 124 -2.46 7.65 -5.76
C GLY A 124 -1.04 7.78 -6.31
N LEU A 125 -0.02 7.48 -5.48
CA LEU A 125 1.38 7.45 -5.91
C LEU A 125 1.65 6.36 -6.94
N ILE A 126 1.02 5.19 -6.82
CA ILE A 126 1.11 4.13 -7.82
C ILE A 126 0.60 4.64 -9.18
N ASN A 127 -0.59 5.24 -9.21
CA ASN A 127 -1.17 5.78 -10.44
C ASN A 127 -0.34 6.92 -11.05
N ALA A 128 0.47 7.62 -10.25
CA ALA A 128 1.36 8.68 -10.72
C ALA A 128 2.72 8.17 -11.24
N LEU A 129 3.26 7.12 -10.62
CA LEU A 129 4.62 6.62 -10.93
C LEU A 129 4.63 5.51 -11.98
N PHE A 130 3.58 4.70 -12.04
CA PHE A 130 3.50 3.59 -12.99
C PHE A 130 2.81 4.01 -14.28
N PRO A 131 3.19 3.44 -15.44
CA PRO A 131 2.52 3.71 -16.71
C PRO A 131 1.01 3.45 -16.62
N TYR A 132 0.23 4.41 -17.11
CA TYR A 132 -1.22 4.27 -17.16
C TYR A 132 -1.60 3.06 -18.02
N THR A 133 -2.48 2.23 -17.46
CA THR A 133 -3.13 1.12 -18.16
C THR A 133 -4.54 0.99 -17.60
N LYS A 134 -5.50 0.58 -18.43
CA LYS A 134 -6.88 0.35 -17.97
C LYS A 134 -6.95 -0.65 -16.81
N LYS A 135 -6.09 -1.67 -16.84
CA LYS A 135 -5.97 -2.65 -15.75
C LYS A 135 -5.48 -2.03 -14.43
N LEU A 136 -4.56 -1.06 -14.48
CA LEU A 136 -4.11 -0.35 -13.28
C LEU A 136 -5.24 0.45 -12.66
N GLU A 137 -5.99 1.17 -13.48
CA GLU A 137 -7.17 1.95 -13.07
C GLU A 137 -8.22 1.05 -12.41
N GLU A 138 -8.59 -0.06 -13.06
CA GLU A 138 -9.56 -1.02 -12.53
C GLU A 138 -9.13 -1.61 -11.17
N LEU A 139 -7.83 -1.94 -11.00
CA LEU A 139 -7.31 -2.49 -9.74
C LEU A 139 -7.27 -1.43 -8.64
N SER A 140 -6.88 -0.20 -8.96
CA SER A 140 -6.90 0.94 -8.04
C SER A 140 -8.33 1.27 -7.58
N ASP A 141 -9.29 1.26 -8.49
CA ASP A 141 -10.70 1.56 -8.20
C ASP A 141 -11.35 0.56 -7.25
N LYS A 142 -11.00 -0.74 -7.35
CA LYS A 142 -11.46 -1.76 -6.39
C LYS A 142 -11.07 -1.41 -4.95
N ILE A 143 -9.90 -0.80 -4.73
CA ILE A 143 -9.41 -0.44 -3.40
C ILE A 143 -10.18 0.78 -2.86
N TYR A 144 -10.44 1.78 -3.72
CA TYR A 144 -11.20 2.98 -3.34
C TYR A 144 -12.65 2.66 -2.96
N HIS A 145 -13.28 1.72 -3.67
CA HIS A 145 -14.72 1.44 -3.57
C HIS A 145 -15.06 0.12 -2.87
N HIS A 146 -14.21 -0.37 -1.96
CA HIS A 146 -14.53 -1.59 -1.23
C HIS A 146 -15.83 -1.45 -0.41
N PRO A 147 -16.65 -2.51 -0.33
CA PRO A 147 -17.89 -2.50 0.43
C PRO A 147 -17.64 -2.31 1.92
N ILE A 148 -18.68 -1.87 2.65
CA ILE A 148 -18.66 -1.81 4.10
C ILE A 148 -19.12 -3.18 4.63
N PRO A 149 -18.40 -3.80 5.57
CA PRO A 149 -18.85 -5.06 6.17
C PRO A 149 -20.15 -4.83 6.95
N HIS A 150 -21.15 -5.66 6.65
CA HIS A 150 -22.41 -5.70 7.37
C HIS A 150 -22.39 -6.88 8.34
N ILE A 151 -22.27 -6.57 9.63
CA ILE A 151 -22.40 -7.54 10.71
C ILE A 151 -23.85 -7.53 11.18
N LYS A 152 -24.54 -8.67 11.05
CA LYS A 152 -25.88 -8.82 11.60
C LYS A 152 -25.79 -8.82 13.12
N ARG A 153 -26.64 -8.05 13.80
CA ARG A 153 -26.73 -8.07 15.26
C ARG A 153 -27.41 -9.36 15.75
N PRO A 154 -27.14 -9.78 16.99
CA PRO A 154 -27.89 -10.87 17.60
C PRO A 154 -29.38 -10.56 17.72
N GLU A 155 -30.24 -11.58 17.69
CA GLU A 155 -31.68 -11.37 17.93
C GLU A 155 -31.98 -11.36 19.44
N GLU A 156 -32.99 -10.59 19.86
CA GLU A 156 -33.31 -10.37 21.28
C GLU A 156 -33.69 -11.63 22.07
N LYS A 157 -34.05 -12.73 21.39
CA LYS A 157 -34.55 -13.96 22.02
C LYS A 157 -33.57 -15.13 21.97
N TRP A 158 -32.34 -14.92 21.53
CA TRP A 158 -31.37 -16.01 21.41
C TRP A 158 -30.93 -16.58 22.77
N SER A 159 -30.72 -17.89 22.80
CA SER A 159 -30.12 -18.59 23.92
C SER A 159 -28.61 -18.29 24.04
N LEU A 160 -27.99 -18.65 25.16
CA LEU A 160 -26.53 -18.51 25.35
C LEU A 160 -25.72 -19.34 24.34
N GLU A 161 -26.23 -20.50 23.93
CA GLU A 161 -25.61 -21.38 22.94
C GLU A 161 -25.68 -20.73 21.55
N GLU A 162 -26.84 -20.17 21.19
CA GLU A 162 -27.03 -19.44 19.93
C GLU A 162 -26.14 -18.20 19.85
N LEU A 163 -25.99 -17.47 20.97
CA LEU A 163 -25.06 -16.32 21.06
C LEU A 163 -23.59 -16.72 20.87
N SER A 164 -23.20 -17.89 21.38
CA SER A 164 -21.82 -18.39 21.23
C SER A 164 -21.54 -18.79 19.78
N VAL A 165 -22.47 -19.50 19.15
CA VAL A 165 -22.41 -19.85 17.72
C VAL A 165 -22.40 -18.59 16.84
N TYR A 166 -23.19 -17.58 17.19
CA TYR A 166 -23.18 -16.27 16.53
C TYR A 166 -21.79 -15.64 16.55
N LYS A 167 -21.17 -15.54 17.72
CA LYS A 167 -19.85 -14.92 17.88
C LYS A 167 -18.83 -15.55 16.95
N GLU A 168 -18.73 -16.88 16.95
CA GLU A 168 -17.79 -17.61 16.08
C GLU A 168 -18.09 -17.39 14.60
N THR A 169 -19.37 -17.47 14.22
CA THR A 169 -19.80 -17.30 12.83
C THR A 169 -19.54 -15.87 12.33
N ALA A 170 -19.85 -14.86 13.13
CA ALA A 170 -19.64 -13.46 12.79
C ALA A 170 -18.15 -13.10 12.69
N VAL A 171 -17.31 -13.65 13.57
CA VAL A 171 -15.84 -13.49 13.50
C VAL A 171 -15.31 -14.09 12.21
N LYS A 172 -15.71 -15.31 11.87
CA LYS A 172 -15.29 -15.97 10.63
C LYS A 172 -15.75 -15.20 9.38
N GLN A 173 -17.01 -14.79 9.34
CA GLN A 173 -17.55 -13.96 8.23
C GLN A 173 -16.78 -12.65 8.07
N THR A 174 -16.38 -12.02 9.17
CA THR A 174 -15.55 -10.82 9.16
C THR A 174 -14.17 -11.11 8.56
N GLN A 175 -13.50 -12.18 8.99
CA GLN A 175 -12.19 -12.56 8.48
C GLN A 175 -12.25 -12.86 6.97
N ASP A 176 -13.25 -13.61 6.53
CA ASP A 176 -13.49 -13.91 5.12
C ASP A 176 -13.78 -12.63 4.31
N PHE A 177 -14.60 -11.73 4.86
CA PHE A 177 -14.90 -10.44 4.24
C PHE A 177 -13.63 -9.61 4.03
N VAL A 178 -12.79 -9.49 5.06
CA VAL A 178 -11.55 -8.70 5.00
C VAL A 178 -10.59 -9.31 3.98
N LYS A 179 -10.45 -10.63 3.97
CA LYS A 179 -9.62 -11.32 2.98
C LYS A 179 -10.08 -11.03 1.56
N VAL A 180 -11.38 -11.20 1.28
CA VAL A 180 -11.93 -11.07 -0.08
C VAL A 180 -12.00 -9.62 -0.56
N ASN A 181 -12.42 -8.69 0.30
CA ASN A 181 -12.77 -7.33 -0.12
C ASN A 181 -11.69 -6.29 0.19
N ILE A 182 -10.73 -6.62 1.06
CA ILE A 182 -9.65 -5.69 1.45
C ILE A 182 -8.30 -6.25 1.03
N SER A 183 -7.95 -7.46 1.48
CA SER A 183 -6.60 -8.00 1.28
C SER A 183 -6.33 -8.43 -0.16
N ASN A 184 -7.22 -9.23 -0.75
CA ASN A 184 -7.07 -9.72 -2.12
C ASN A 184 -6.96 -8.57 -3.15
N PRO A 185 -7.80 -7.50 -3.12
CA PRO A 185 -7.63 -6.39 -4.05
C PRO A 185 -6.27 -5.68 -3.94
N ILE A 186 -5.73 -5.55 -2.73
CA ILE A 186 -4.40 -4.97 -2.52
C ILE A 186 -3.32 -5.92 -3.07
N ASP A 187 -3.44 -7.23 -2.86
CA ASP A 187 -2.51 -8.23 -3.40
C ASP A 187 -2.57 -8.34 -4.93
N GLU A 188 -3.75 -8.20 -5.53
CA GLU A 188 -3.94 -8.15 -6.98
C GLU A 188 -3.20 -6.93 -7.57
N LEU A 189 -3.38 -5.75 -6.97
CA LEU A 189 -2.66 -4.55 -7.37
C LEU A 189 -1.14 -4.72 -7.19
N ALA A 190 -0.71 -5.23 -6.03
CA ALA A 190 0.69 -5.47 -5.73
C ALA A 190 1.33 -6.44 -6.74
N SER A 191 0.65 -7.53 -7.06
CA SER A 191 1.10 -8.51 -8.06
C SER A 191 1.22 -7.89 -9.44
N TYR A 192 0.28 -7.04 -9.83
CA TYR A 192 0.31 -6.35 -11.12
C TYR A 192 1.47 -5.35 -11.23
N ILE A 193 1.68 -4.50 -10.23
CA ILE A 193 2.79 -3.53 -10.28
C ILE A 193 4.16 -4.22 -10.12
N LYS A 194 4.21 -5.39 -9.47
CA LYS A 194 5.43 -6.20 -9.39
C LYS A 194 5.91 -6.67 -10.76
N THR A 195 5.01 -7.06 -11.66
CA THR A 195 5.42 -7.46 -13.02
C THR A 195 6.04 -6.28 -13.76
N GLN A 196 5.45 -5.09 -13.63
CA GLN A 196 6.00 -3.87 -14.24
C GLN A 196 7.37 -3.47 -13.67
N LEU A 197 7.62 -3.74 -12.38
CA LEU A 197 8.95 -3.52 -11.78
C LEU A 197 10.02 -4.46 -12.37
N HIS A 198 9.66 -5.64 -12.85
CA HIS A 198 10.60 -6.60 -13.45
C HIS A 198 10.82 -6.36 -14.94
N ASP A 199 9.85 -5.76 -15.64
CA ASP A 199 9.97 -5.47 -17.07
C ASP A 199 10.87 -4.24 -17.39
N ASP A 200 11.12 -3.38 -16.39
CA ASP A 200 11.92 -2.15 -16.54
C ASP A 200 13.46 -2.35 -16.33
N PHE A 201 13.93 -3.60 -16.17
CA PHE A 201 15.34 -3.97 -16.03
C PHE A 201 15.80 -5.09 -16.98
#